data_AF-D3EDG7-F1
#
_entry.id   AF-D3EDG7-F1
#
_cell.length_a   1.000
_cell.length_b   1.000
_cell.length_c   1.000
_cell.angle_alpha   90.00
_cell.angle_beta   90.00
_cell.angle_gamma   90.00
#
_symmetry.space_group_name_H-M   'P 1'
#
loop_
_entity.id
_entity.type
_entity.pdbx_description
1 polymer ?
#
loop_
_entity_poly.entity_id
_entity_poly.type
_entity_poly.pdbx_seq_one_letter_code
_entity_poly.pdbx_strand_id
1 'polypeptide(L)'
;MNEARPQVGDRKYYEMLEQLQALDFVLVELNLYLDTHPDDLKSIEQFNKLTQERTVLAKQFQELYGPLQNFGRAFSKYPFEWAQGPWPWQV
;
A
#
# COMPACT_ATOMS: atom_id res chain seq x y z
N MET A 1 28.72 0.19 7.98
CA MET A 1 27.59 0.40 8.89
C MET A 1 26.60 -0.71 8.60
N ASN A 2 26.29 -1.54 9.60
CA ASN A 2 25.45 -2.73 9.42
C ASN A 2 23.98 -2.26 9.48
N GLU A 3 23.42 -1.84 8.34
CA GLU A 3 22.00 -1.53 8.29
C GLU A 3 21.21 -2.82 8.55
N ALA A 4 20.44 -2.84 9.63
CA ALA A 4 19.61 -3.98 9.98
C ALA A 4 18.66 -4.27 8.80
N ARG A 5 18.61 -5.53 8.38
CA ARG A 5 17.71 -5.94 7.30
C ARG A 5 16.26 -5.65 7.72
N PRO A 6 15.42 -5.13 6.82
CA PRO A 6 14.01 -4.90 7.12
C PRO A 6 13.36 -6.20 7.57
N GLN A 7 12.58 -6.14 8.65
CA GLN A 7 11.89 -7.29 9.21
C GLN A 7 10.40 -7.01 9.32
N VAL A 8 9.58 -7.95 8.89
CA VAL A 8 8.12 -7.86 9.06
C VAL A 8 7.80 -7.65 10.54
N GLY A 9 6.99 -6.63 10.85
CA GLY A 9 6.66 -6.25 12.22
C GLY A 9 7.68 -5.33 12.92
N ASP A 10 8.68 -4.80 12.21
CA ASP A 10 9.52 -3.71 12.73
C ASP A 10 8.77 -2.36 12.73
N ARG A 11 9.33 -1.32 13.37
CA ARG A 11 8.67 0.01 13.44
C ARG A 11 8.35 0.58 12.05
N LYS A 12 9.27 0.42 11.10
CA LYS A 12 9.13 0.95 9.74
C LYS A 12 8.03 0.21 8.96
N TYR A 13 7.83 -1.08 9.22
CA TYR A 13 6.72 -1.86 8.68
C TYR A 13 5.39 -1.20 9.05
N TYR A 14 5.17 -0.89 10.33
CA TYR A 14 3.94 -0.24 10.78
C TYR A 14 3.78 1.17 10.23
N GLU A 15 4.84 1.98 10.21
CA GLU A 15 4.80 3.36 9.66
C GLU A 15 4.45 3.36 8.17
N MET A 16 5.03 2.45 7.37
CA MET A 16 4.72 2.36 5.95
C MET A 16 3.32 1.78 5.70
N LEU A 17 2.88 0.84 6.54
CA LEU A 17 1.55 0.26 6.43
C LEU A 17 0.46 1.29 6.77
N GLU A 18 0.65 2.07 7.83
CA GLU A 18 -0.25 3.16 8.21
C GLU A 18 -0.38 4.20 7.09
N GLN A 19 0.74 4.58 6.46
CA GLN A 19 0.72 5.48 5.30
C GLN A 19 -0.04 4.89 4.11
N LEU A 20 0.13 3.60 3.82
CA LEU A 20 -0.64 2.92 2.78
C LEU A 20 -2.14 2.92 3.10
N GLN A 21 -2.51 2.63 4.35
CA GLN A 21 -3.90 2.63 4.80
C GLN A 21 -4.53 4.03 4.70
N ALA A 22 -3.80 5.09 5.07
CA ALA A 22 -4.26 6.46 4.93
C ALA A 22 -4.49 6.85 3.46
N LEU A 23 -3.57 6.48 2.57
CA LEU A 23 -3.74 6.70 1.13
C LEU A 23 -4.93 5.90 0.58
N ASP A 24 -5.05 4.63 0.95
CA ASP A 24 -6.15 3.75 0.52
C ASP A 24 -7.51 4.30 1.00
N PHE A 25 -7.59 4.83 2.22
CA PHE A 25 -8.79 5.52 2.73
C PHE A 25 -9.16 6.72 1.87
N VAL A 26 -8.23 7.65 1.63
CA VAL A 26 -8.52 8.87 0.85
C VAL A 26 -8.89 8.53 -0.59
N LEU A 27 -8.27 7.52 -1.19
CA LEU A 27 -8.62 7.05 -2.53
C LEU A 27 -10.05 6.49 -2.61
N VAL A 28 -10.48 5.75 -1.59
CA VAL A 28 -11.88 5.27 -1.50
C VAL A 28 -12.83 6.46 -1.37
N GLU A 29 -12.55 7.41 -0.47
CA GLU A 29 -13.40 8.59 -0.26
C GLU A 29 -13.52 9.46 -1.52
N LEU A 30 -12.40 9.71 -2.22
CA LEU A 30 -12.40 10.46 -3.47
C LEU A 30 -13.18 9.73 -4.56
N ASN A 31 -13.06 8.40 -4.66
CA ASN A 31 -13.82 7.63 -5.62
C ASN A 31 -15.35 7.74 -5.35
N LEU A 32 -15.77 7.58 -4.09
CA LEU A 32 -17.17 7.74 -3.68
C LEU A 32 -17.69 9.16 -3.93
N TYR A 33 -16.88 10.18 -3.71
CA TYR A 33 -17.25 11.56 -4.04
C TYR A 33 -17.43 11.75 -5.56
N LEU A 34 -16.48 11.25 -6.36
CA LEU A 34 -16.51 11.36 -7.82
C LEU A 34 -17.67 10.60 -8.47
N ASP A 35 -18.19 9.53 -7.84
CA ASP A 35 -19.43 8.86 -8.27
C ASP A 35 -20.62 9.83 -8.39
N THR A 36 -20.61 10.91 -7.59
CA THR A 36 -21.65 11.95 -7.59
C THR A 36 -21.22 13.27 -8.22
N HIS A 37 -19.91 13.48 -8.42
CA HIS A 37 -19.33 14.70 -8.99
C HIS A 37 -18.29 14.37 -10.09
N PRO A 38 -18.69 13.71 -11.18
CA PRO A 38 -17.75 13.15 -12.16
C PRO A 38 -16.96 14.20 -12.95
N ASP A 39 -17.43 15.45 -13.01
CA ASP A 39 -16.79 16.54 -13.75
C ASP A 39 -15.89 17.44 -12.87
N ASP A 40 -15.69 17.10 -11.59
CA ASP A 40 -14.79 17.84 -10.70
C ASP A 40 -13.31 17.52 -11.00
N LEU A 41 -12.74 18.30 -11.92
CA LEU A 41 -11.35 18.17 -12.35
C LEU A 41 -10.34 18.16 -11.18
N LYS A 42 -10.56 18.96 -10.13
CA LYS A 42 -9.61 19.03 -9.01
C LYS A 42 -9.58 17.73 -8.22
N SER A 43 -10.76 17.15 -8.00
CA SER A 43 -10.90 15.87 -7.31
C SER A 43 -10.30 14.73 -8.13
N ILE A 44 -10.45 14.76 -9.47
CA ILE A 44 -9.78 13.82 -10.39
C ILE A 44 -8.25 13.95 -10.32
N GLU A 45 -7.72 15.17 -10.38
CA GLU A 45 -6.27 15.42 -10.28
C GLU A 45 -5.71 14.93 -8.94
N GLN A 46 -6.44 15.17 -7.84
CA GLN A 46 -6.07 14.69 -6.51
C GLN A 46 -6.09 13.16 -6.46
N PHE A 47 -7.12 12.51 -6.99
CA PHE A 47 -7.23 11.05 -7.06
C PHE A 47 -6.04 10.44 -7.82
N ASN A 48 -5.70 11.00 -8.98
CA ASN A 48 -4.58 10.52 -9.80
C ASN A 48 -3.23 10.70 -9.09
N LYS A 49 -3.01 11.86 -8.45
CA LYS A 49 -1.79 12.13 -7.69
C LYS A 49 -1.62 11.14 -6.54
N LEU A 50 -2.66 10.94 -5.72
CA LEU A 50 -2.61 10.01 -4.60
C LEU A 50 -2.49 8.56 -5.06
N THR A 51 -3.09 8.19 -6.19
CA THR A 51 -2.93 6.86 -6.80
C THR A 51 -1.46 6.60 -7.16
N GLN A 52 -0.78 7.61 -7.71
CA GLN A 52 0.66 7.51 -8.02
C GLN A 52 1.50 7.37 -6.74
N GLU A 53 1.25 8.19 -5.72
CA GLU A 53 1.94 8.11 -4.43
C GLU A 53 1.78 6.72 -3.78
N ARG A 54 0.53 6.22 -3.73
CA ARG A 54 0.20 4.89 -3.23
C ARG A 54 0.88 3.78 -4.01
N THR A 55 0.98 3.90 -5.33
CA THR A 55 1.64 2.92 -6.18
C THR A 55 3.14 2.82 -5.87
N VAL A 56 3.82 3.96 -5.70
CA VAL A 56 5.24 4.01 -5.35
C VAL A 56 5.48 3.42 -3.96
N LEU A 57 4.68 3.83 -2.97
CA LEU A 57 4.81 3.34 -1.59
C LEU A 57 4.53 1.84 -1.49
N ALA A 58 3.50 1.35 -2.18
CA ALA A 58 3.17 -0.08 -2.19
C ALA A 58 4.28 -0.92 -2.82
N LYS A 59 4.91 -0.43 -3.89
CA LYS A 59 6.07 -1.10 -4.50
C LYS A 59 7.22 -1.21 -3.49
N GLN A 60 7.57 -0.11 -2.84
CA GLN A 60 8.64 -0.08 -1.82
C GLN A 60 8.32 -1.01 -0.65
N PHE A 61 7.09 -0.99 -0.14
CA PHE A 61 6.66 -1.89 0.93
C PHE A 61 6.85 -3.35 0.51
N GLN A 62 6.41 -3.72 -0.69
CA GLN A 62 6.48 -5.10 -1.16
C GLN A 62 7.91 -5.60 -1.36
N GLU A 63 8.83 -4.73 -1.79
CA GLU A 63 10.25 -5.06 -1.92
C GLU A 63 10.89 -5.37 -0.55
N LEU A 64 10.46 -4.66 0.50
CA LEU A 64 11.01 -4.78 1.85
C LEU A 64 10.37 -5.92 2.65
N TYR A 65 9.05 -6.04 2.58
CA TYR A 65 8.24 -6.82 3.53
C TYR A 65 7.40 -7.93 2.90
N GLY A 66 7.33 -7.99 1.56
CA GLY A 66 6.57 -9.01 0.84
C GLY A 66 5.18 -8.55 0.36
N PRO A 67 4.40 -9.45 -0.25
CA PRO A 67 3.19 -9.09 -0.98
C PRO A 67 2.10 -8.46 -0.09
N LEU A 68 1.48 -7.38 -0.59
CA LEU A 68 0.30 -6.75 0.06
C LEU A 68 -1.02 -7.43 -0.32
N GLN A 69 -1.07 -8.13 -1.45
CA GLN A 69 -2.28 -8.72 -2.04
C GLN A 69 -1.99 -10.08 -2.71
N ASN A 70 -2.93 -11.03 -2.65
CA ASN A 70 -2.81 -12.34 -3.31
C ASN A 70 -3.10 -12.32 -4.82
N PHE A 71 -3.46 -11.17 -5.40
CA PHE A 71 -3.96 -11.10 -6.77
C PHE A 71 -2.85 -11.03 -7.82
N GLY A 72 -1.67 -11.58 -7.54
CA GLY A 72 -0.54 -11.62 -8.49
C GLY A 72 0.08 -10.25 -8.81
N ARG A 73 -0.14 -9.23 -7.97
CA ARG A 73 0.41 -7.88 -8.17
C ARG A 73 1.86 -7.73 -7.67
N ALA A 74 2.40 -8.77 -7.05
CA ALA A 74 3.80 -8.87 -6.64
C ALA A 74 4.30 -10.31 -6.84
N PHE A 75 5.61 -10.45 -7.07
CA PHE A 75 6.26 -11.76 -7.08
C PHE A 75 6.43 -12.26 -5.63
N SER A 76 6.11 -13.53 -5.39
CA SER A 76 6.44 -14.21 -4.13
C SER A 76 7.81 -14.85 -4.24
N LYS A 77 8.57 -14.81 -3.14
CA LYS A 77 9.76 -15.66 -2.95
C LYS A 77 9.35 -17.07 -2.50
N TYR A 78 10.37 -17.93 -2.34
CA TYR A 78 10.25 -19.26 -1.76
C TYR A 78 10.78 -19.24 -0.31
N PRO A 79 10.05 -19.83 0.66
CA PRO A 79 8.72 -20.43 0.54
C PRO A 79 7.62 -19.37 0.33
N PHE A 80 6.44 -19.79 -0.17
CA PHE A 80 5.35 -18.88 -0.57
C PHE A 80 5.02 -17.87 0.54
N GLU A 81 5.36 -16.60 0.30
CA GLU A 81 5.38 -15.56 1.34
C GLU A 81 3.98 -15.17 1.78
N TRP A 82 2.99 -15.25 0.90
CA TRP A 82 1.59 -14.94 1.25
C TRP A 82 1.01 -15.92 2.27
N ALA A 83 1.53 -17.15 2.37
CA ALA A 83 1.11 -18.06 3.44
C ALA A 83 1.70 -17.69 4.82
N GLN A 84 2.64 -16.74 4.87
CA GLN A 84 3.33 -16.32 6.08
C GLN A 84 2.74 -15.02 6.61
N GLY A 85 2.37 -15.01 7.88
CA GLY A 85 1.90 -13.80 8.56
C GLY A 85 3.04 -13.02 9.23
N PRO A 86 2.73 -11.88 9.87
CA PRO A 86 1.40 -11.27 9.97
C PRO A 86 0.99 -10.52 8.69
N TRP A 87 -0.32 -10.53 8.41
CA TRP A 87 -0.90 -9.87 7.25
C TRP A 87 -1.31 -8.44 7.62
N PRO A 88 -1.39 -7.51 6.65
CA PRO A 88 -1.74 -6.11 6.88
C PRO A 88 -3.03 -5.83 7.68
N TRP A 89 -3.97 -6.78 7.74
CA TRP A 89 -5.22 -6.69 8.51
C TRP A 89 -5.21 -7.43 9.86
N GLN A 90 -4.12 -8.12 10.16
CA GLN A 90 -3.91 -8.80 11.46
C GLN A 90 -3.16 -7.93 12.46
N VAL A 91 -2.77 -6.73 12.04
CA VAL A 91 -2.07 -5.70 12.81
C VAL A 91 -2.99 -4.53 13.08
#